data_AF-Q6QHM2-F1
#
_entry.id   AF-Q6QHM2-F1
#
_cell.length_a   1.000
_cell.length_b   1.000
_cell.length_c   1.000
_cell.angle_alpha   90.00
_cell.angle_beta   90.00
_cell.angle_gamma   90.00
#
_symmetry.space_group_name_H-M   'P 1'
#
loop_
_entity.id
_entity.type
_entity.pdbx_description
1 polymer ?
#
loop_
_entity_poly.entity_id
_entity_poly.type
_entity_poly.pdbx_seq_one_letter_code
_entity_poly.pdbx_strand_id
1 'polypeptide(L)'
;MPITKAEAQEVTRAFVRDYPGALELAYKFREDAAELYGPRAAEVPQDMKGGYVPKETQHAGRAYRGRVDVPLANVEDAGDLLLTLRHEVLGHYGANTFAPAEKRALLDGLVAAREEPSLKPLWDDIDRRYAGYPVDVRAEEVFALYCEGIEPSHHQGADLFAQGTDQVRQKGQQSFAETCIARVRPMQADDLHNIVCVVAQGLHDRSRTQQTFPQINELFRRDDKMEPKKPFHETVAEKLIEQLKEGTAPWQKPWEPGQPGAFIPTNPTTGKRYRGINAIQLMSQGHSDQRWMTYKQAAAVGAQVRKGEKGTPIQYWKFSDEQIKTDADGKPVLDAQGEPVKQSVKLERPRVFFATVFNAEQIDGLPPLQPRKQQDWTAVERAEHILQASGAVIRHGEQNRAFYRPATDSIHMPDKGQFPTADNYYATALHELGHWTGHESRLDRDLSNPFGSEGYAKEELRAEIASMILGDELGIGHDPGQHVAYVGSWIKALC
;
A
#
# COMPACT_ATOMS: atom_id res chain seq x y z
N MET A 1 -45.64 -17.60 12.69
CA MET A 1 -46.25 -17.54 11.34
C MET A 1 -45.27 -16.76 10.49
N PRO A 2 -45.02 -17.16 9.24
CA PRO A 2 -44.10 -16.43 8.36
C PRO A 2 -44.49 -14.96 8.27
N ILE A 3 -43.49 -14.09 8.14
CA ILE A 3 -43.71 -12.64 8.06
C ILE A 3 -44.60 -12.30 6.86
N THR A 4 -45.59 -11.43 7.06
CA THR A 4 -46.42 -10.97 5.95
C THR A 4 -45.64 -10.03 5.04
N LYS A 5 -46.06 -9.92 3.77
CA LYS A 5 -45.46 -8.95 2.83
C LYS A 5 -45.53 -7.50 3.34
N ALA A 6 -46.58 -7.13 4.07
CA ALA A 6 -46.74 -5.78 4.61
C ALA A 6 -45.72 -5.49 5.71
N GLU A 7 -45.55 -6.42 6.65
CA GLU A 7 -44.52 -6.35 7.70
C GLU A 7 -43.11 -6.34 7.10
N ALA A 8 -42.86 -7.19 6.10
CA ALA A 8 -41.55 -7.22 5.42
C ALA A 8 -41.21 -5.88 4.75
N GLN A 9 -42.20 -5.21 4.15
CA GLN A 9 -42.03 -3.86 3.60
C GLN A 9 -41.76 -2.82 4.69
N GLU A 10 -42.40 -2.93 5.85
CA GLU A 10 -42.18 -2.00 6.97
C GLU A 10 -40.78 -2.15 7.56
N VAL A 11 -40.34 -3.39 7.82
CA VAL A 11 -38.97 -3.70 8.29
C VAL A 11 -37.94 -3.19 7.29
N THR A 12 -38.16 -3.45 6.00
CA THR A 12 -37.24 -2.98 4.95
C THR A 12 -37.19 -1.46 4.87
N ARG A 13 -38.32 -0.77 5.01
CA ARG A 13 -38.33 0.71 5.07
C ARG A 13 -37.54 1.21 6.28
N ALA A 14 -37.69 0.59 7.45
CA ALA A 14 -36.90 0.93 8.63
C ALA A 14 -35.40 0.73 8.39
N PHE A 15 -35.01 -0.44 7.89
CA PHE A 15 -33.62 -0.74 7.53
C PHE A 15 -33.05 0.28 6.53
N VAL A 16 -33.81 0.64 5.50
CA VAL A 16 -33.37 1.62 4.49
C VAL A 16 -33.30 3.06 5.05
N ARG A 17 -34.03 3.39 6.12
CA ARG A 17 -33.80 4.67 6.83
C ARG A 17 -32.45 4.70 7.53
N ASP A 18 -32.04 3.56 8.09
CA ASP A 18 -30.72 3.42 8.73
C ASP A 18 -29.61 3.28 7.70
N TYR A 19 -29.90 2.75 6.50
CA TYR A 19 -28.94 2.61 5.41
C TYR A 19 -29.48 3.18 4.09
N PRO A 20 -29.58 4.52 3.95
CA PRO A 20 -30.13 5.16 2.76
C PRO A 20 -29.45 4.81 1.43
N GLY A 21 -28.20 4.33 1.43
CA GLY A 21 -27.52 3.80 0.24
C GLY A 21 -28.18 2.54 -0.31
N ALA A 22 -28.90 1.79 0.53
CA ALA A 22 -29.65 0.61 0.13
C ALA A 22 -30.87 0.95 -0.76
N LEU A 23 -31.25 2.23 -0.90
CA LEU A 23 -32.26 2.68 -1.88
C LEU A 23 -31.85 2.41 -3.33
N GLU A 24 -30.59 2.10 -3.60
CA GLU A 24 -30.12 1.67 -4.92
C GLU A 24 -30.57 0.26 -5.29
N LEU A 25 -31.11 -0.51 -4.33
CA LEU A 25 -31.59 -1.88 -4.53
C LEU A 25 -33.11 -1.93 -4.64
N ALA A 26 -33.61 -2.82 -5.50
CA ALA A 26 -35.00 -3.23 -5.46
C ALA A 26 -35.19 -4.37 -4.45
N TYR A 27 -36.35 -4.44 -3.79
CA TYR A 27 -36.68 -5.51 -2.85
C TYR A 27 -37.88 -6.30 -3.36
N LYS A 28 -37.68 -7.59 -3.62
CA LYS A 28 -38.68 -8.46 -4.21
C LYS A 28 -39.12 -9.52 -3.19
N PHE A 29 -40.25 -9.25 -2.56
CA PHE A 29 -40.94 -10.21 -1.68
C PHE A 29 -41.90 -11.08 -2.49
N ARG A 30 -41.77 -12.39 -2.33
CA ARG A 30 -42.64 -13.42 -2.90
C ARG A 30 -42.86 -14.52 -1.87
N GLU A 31 -43.86 -15.36 -2.09
CA GLU A 31 -44.17 -16.42 -1.11
C GLU A 31 -42.99 -17.40 -1.00
N ASP A 32 -42.45 -17.85 -2.13
CA ASP A 32 -41.41 -18.86 -2.20
C ASP A 32 -40.37 -18.61 -3.32
N ALA A 33 -39.38 -19.50 -3.40
CA ALA A 33 -38.36 -19.47 -4.44
C ALA A 33 -38.93 -19.72 -5.86
N ALA A 34 -40.03 -20.45 -6.00
CA ALA A 34 -40.67 -20.72 -7.29
C ALA A 34 -41.25 -19.43 -7.90
N GLU A 35 -41.87 -18.57 -7.09
CA GLU A 35 -42.33 -17.26 -7.52
C GLU A 35 -41.18 -16.26 -7.80
N LEU A 36 -40.02 -16.44 -7.16
CA LEU A 36 -38.83 -15.60 -7.39
C LEU A 36 -38.11 -15.94 -8.70
N TYR A 37 -37.85 -17.23 -8.92
CA TYR A 37 -36.93 -17.73 -9.94
C TYR A 37 -37.58 -18.63 -11.00
N GLY A 38 -38.85 -19.01 -10.83
CA GLY A 38 -39.58 -19.85 -11.78
C GLY A 38 -38.90 -21.21 -11.98
N PRO A 39 -38.62 -21.63 -13.23
CA PRO A 39 -37.96 -22.91 -13.50
C PRO A 39 -36.60 -23.09 -12.82
N ARG A 40 -35.93 -21.99 -12.46
CA ARG A 40 -34.61 -21.99 -11.80
C ARG A 40 -34.70 -22.11 -10.27
N ALA A 41 -35.90 -22.23 -9.70
CA ALA A 41 -36.06 -22.38 -8.25
C ALA A 41 -35.38 -23.64 -7.69
N ALA A 42 -35.19 -24.67 -8.51
CA ALA A 42 -34.43 -25.86 -8.15
C ALA A 42 -32.91 -25.62 -8.04
N GLU A 43 -32.40 -24.47 -8.53
CA GLU A 43 -30.99 -24.12 -8.48
C GLU A 43 -30.59 -23.36 -7.19
N VAL A 44 -31.57 -22.96 -6.36
CA VAL A 44 -31.34 -22.26 -5.10
C VAL A 44 -31.71 -23.15 -3.90
N PRO A 45 -31.05 -23.01 -2.74
CA PRO A 45 -31.40 -23.76 -1.54
C PRO A 45 -32.87 -23.53 -1.14
N GLN A 46 -33.57 -24.60 -0.75
CA GLN A 46 -34.99 -24.49 -0.39
C GLN A 46 -35.23 -23.66 0.87
N ASP A 47 -34.25 -23.60 1.76
CA ASP A 47 -34.22 -22.85 3.02
C ASP A 47 -33.60 -21.45 2.88
N MET A 48 -33.29 -21.00 1.65
CA MET A 48 -32.75 -19.67 1.39
C MET A 48 -33.69 -18.60 1.95
N LYS A 49 -33.18 -17.72 2.83
CA LYS A 49 -33.96 -16.62 3.42
C LYS A 49 -33.85 -15.30 2.65
N GLY A 50 -32.76 -15.12 1.91
CA GLY A 50 -32.51 -13.96 1.07
C GLY A 50 -31.52 -14.29 -0.05
N GLY A 51 -31.50 -13.44 -1.07
CA GLY A 51 -30.49 -13.53 -2.11
C GLY A 51 -30.31 -12.18 -2.80
N TYR A 52 -29.11 -11.62 -2.68
CA TYR A 52 -28.71 -10.43 -3.40
C TYR A 52 -28.34 -10.78 -4.84
N VAL A 53 -29.02 -10.12 -5.77
CA VAL A 53 -28.80 -10.24 -7.22
C VAL A 53 -28.12 -8.96 -7.72
N PRO A 54 -26.82 -9.00 -8.02
CA PRO A 54 -26.02 -7.86 -8.47
C PRO A 54 -26.24 -7.48 -9.95
N LYS A 55 -27.49 -7.43 -10.40
CA LYS A 55 -27.86 -7.08 -11.79
C LYS A 55 -28.81 -5.91 -11.80
N GLU A 56 -28.58 -4.97 -12.74
CA GLU A 56 -29.48 -3.86 -12.94
C GLU A 56 -30.92 -4.38 -13.11
N THR A 57 -31.82 -3.85 -12.29
CA THR A 57 -33.21 -4.29 -12.21
C THR A 57 -34.10 -3.09 -12.48
N GLN A 58 -35.01 -3.23 -13.44
CA GLN A 58 -36.01 -2.22 -13.77
C GLN A 58 -37.29 -2.54 -13.00
N HIS A 59 -37.79 -1.59 -12.22
CA HIS A 59 -39.08 -1.73 -11.53
C HIS A 59 -39.80 -0.38 -11.44
N ALA A 60 -41.08 -0.36 -11.85
CA ALA A 60 -41.93 0.83 -11.85
C ALA A 60 -41.28 2.06 -12.53
N GLY A 61 -40.58 1.85 -13.65
CA GLY A 61 -39.92 2.92 -14.40
C GLY A 61 -38.62 3.45 -13.79
N ARG A 62 -38.13 2.84 -12.69
CA ARG A 62 -36.85 3.17 -12.06
C ARG A 62 -35.83 2.04 -12.25
N ALA A 63 -34.61 2.42 -12.60
CA ALA A 63 -33.44 1.55 -12.62
C ALA A 63 -32.84 1.42 -11.21
N TYR A 64 -32.58 0.18 -10.79
CA TYR A 64 -31.90 -0.18 -9.54
C TYR A 64 -30.60 -0.91 -9.88
N ARG A 65 -29.53 -0.72 -9.10
CA ARG A 65 -28.22 -1.34 -9.36
C ARG A 65 -28.19 -2.84 -9.08
N GLY A 66 -29.10 -3.30 -8.24
CA GLY A 66 -29.29 -4.70 -7.90
C GLY A 66 -30.67 -4.92 -7.31
N ARG A 67 -30.93 -6.14 -6.83
CA ARG A 67 -32.12 -6.43 -6.05
C ARG A 67 -31.84 -7.44 -4.95
N VAL A 68 -32.65 -7.44 -3.91
CA VAL A 68 -32.70 -8.47 -2.87
C VAL A 68 -34.00 -9.25 -3.07
N ASP A 69 -33.86 -10.54 -3.33
CA ASP A 69 -34.97 -11.49 -3.48
C ASP A 69 -35.21 -12.17 -2.13
N VAL A 70 -36.44 -12.16 -1.62
CA VAL A 70 -36.80 -12.68 -0.28
C VAL A 70 -38.03 -13.60 -0.38
N PRO A 71 -37.88 -14.92 -0.16
CA PRO A 71 -39.00 -15.85 -0.06
C PRO A 71 -39.61 -15.81 1.36
N LEU A 72 -40.77 -15.19 1.49
CA LEU A 72 -41.41 -14.90 2.77
C LEU A 72 -41.72 -16.15 3.60
N ALA A 73 -42.01 -17.29 2.95
CA ALA A 73 -42.27 -18.56 3.64
C ALA A 73 -41.08 -19.04 4.51
N ASN A 74 -39.86 -18.61 4.20
CA ASN A 74 -38.64 -18.98 4.92
C ASN A 74 -38.23 -17.95 5.99
N VAL A 75 -38.97 -16.85 6.13
CA VAL A 75 -38.65 -15.77 7.07
C VAL A 75 -39.64 -15.80 8.23
N GLU A 76 -39.11 -16.10 9.42
CA GLU A 76 -39.93 -16.40 10.60
C GLU A 76 -40.62 -15.17 11.17
N ASP A 77 -39.90 -14.05 11.26
CA ASP A 77 -40.37 -12.80 11.82
C ASP A 77 -39.56 -11.57 11.34
N ALA A 78 -39.86 -10.41 11.91
CA ALA A 78 -39.17 -9.15 11.59
C ALA A 78 -37.67 -9.14 11.94
N GLY A 79 -37.27 -9.84 13.00
CA GLY A 79 -35.87 -9.98 13.39
C GLY A 79 -35.09 -10.82 12.39
N ASP A 80 -35.68 -11.94 11.97
CA ASP A 80 -35.11 -12.82 10.95
C ASP A 80 -34.93 -12.11 9.60
N LEU A 81 -35.91 -11.28 9.20
CA LEU A 81 -35.77 -10.43 8.02
C LEU A 81 -34.67 -9.38 8.18
N LEU A 82 -34.52 -8.78 9.37
CA LEU A 82 -33.48 -7.79 9.62
C LEU A 82 -32.07 -8.40 9.51
N LEU A 83 -31.86 -9.60 10.05
CA LEU A 83 -30.62 -10.36 9.89
C LEU A 83 -30.36 -10.64 8.40
N THR A 84 -31.38 -11.10 7.68
CA THR A 84 -31.31 -11.33 6.23
C THR A 84 -30.91 -10.05 5.47
N LEU A 85 -31.54 -8.91 5.79
CA LEU A 85 -31.19 -7.63 5.14
C LEU A 85 -29.76 -7.19 5.44
N ARG A 86 -29.25 -7.41 6.66
CA ARG A 86 -27.84 -7.15 6.99
C ARG A 86 -26.90 -8.04 6.19
N HIS A 87 -27.20 -9.34 6.11
CA HIS A 87 -26.43 -10.31 5.32
C HIS A 87 -26.37 -9.90 3.84
N GLU A 88 -27.52 -9.68 3.22
CA GLU A 88 -27.60 -9.41 1.78
C GLU A 88 -27.11 -8.00 1.41
N VAL A 89 -27.46 -7.00 2.21
CA VAL A 89 -27.20 -5.59 1.88
C VAL A 89 -25.86 -5.11 2.42
N LEU A 90 -25.56 -5.32 3.70
CA LEU A 90 -24.27 -4.90 4.27
C LEU A 90 -23.15 -5.89 3.91
N GLY A 91 -23.48 -7.18 3.81
CA GLY A 91 -22.57 -8.23 3.39
C GLY A 91 -22.28 -8.22 1.89
N HIS A 92 -23.17 -8.79 1.07
CA HIS A 92 -22.89 -8.99 -0.35
C HIS A 92 -22.90 -7.70 -1.19
N TYR A 93 -23.95 -6.89 -1.10
CA TYR A 93 -23.97 -5.59 -1.79
C TYR A 93 -22.88 -4.67 -1.25
N GLY A 94 -22.71 -4.62 0.07
CA GLY A 94 -21.67 -3.86 0.74
C GLY A 94 -20.26 -4.25 0.28
N ALA A 95 -19.95 -5.55 0.16
CA ALA A 95 -18.70 -6.03 -0.41
C ALA A 95 -18.50 -5.57 -1.87
N ASN A 96 -19.57 -5.47 -2.66
CA ASN A 96 -19.52 -4.96 -4.03
C ASN A 96 -19.36 -3.43 -4.13
N THR A 97 -19.43 -2.69 -3.01
CA THR A 97 -19.10 -1.25 -3.00
C THR A 97 -17.61 -0.97 -2.98
N PHE A 98 -16.77 -1.95 -2.67
CA PHE A 98 -15.31 -1.84 -2.84
C PHE A 98 -14.94 -1.80 -4.33
N ALA A 99 -13.86 -1.09 -4.65
CA ALA A 99 -13.27 -1.19 -5.97
C ALA A 99 -12.82 -2.64 -6.23
N PRO A 100 -12.76 -3.11 -7.49
CA PRO A 100 -12.44 -4.51 -7.80
C PRO A 100 -11.16 -5.03 -7.11
N ALA A 101 -10.07 -4.25 -7.11
CA ALA A 101 -8.82 -4.62 -6.47
C ALA A 101 -8.93 -4.67 -4.93
N GLU A 102 -9.76 -3.81 -4.35
CA GLU A 102 -10.03 -3.78 -2.91
C GLU A 102 -10.90 -4.97 -2.49
N LYS A 103 -11.94 -5.32 -3.26
CA LYS A 103 -12.75 -6.52 -3.00
C LYS A 103 -11.87 -7.77 -3.01
N ARG A 104 -10.97 -7.92 -4.00
CA ARG A 104 -10.00 -9.02 -4.01
C ARG A 104 -9.11 -9.04 -2.77
N ALA A 105 -8.62 -7.88 -2.36
CA ALA A 105 -7.79 -7.75 -1.16
C ALA A 105 -8.56 -8.15 0.12
N LEU A 106 -9.84 -7.76 0.24
CA LEU A 106 -10.73 -8.15 1.34
C LEU A 106 -10.86 -9.67 1.44
N LEU A 107 -11.24 -10.31 0.34
CA LEU A 107 -11.44 -11.76 0.30
C LEU A 107 -10.14 -12.49 0.63
N ASP A 108 -9.01 -12.04 0.09
CA ASP A 108 -7.73 -12.63 0.43
C ASP A 108 -7.32 -12.45 1.89
N GLY A 109 -7.60 -11.29 2.49
CA GLY A 109 -7.31 -11.03 3.90
C GLY A 109 -8.11 -11.95 4.82
N LEU A 110 -9.39 -12.14 4.50
CA LEU A 110 -10.27 -13.09 5.20
C LEU A 110 -9.75 -14.53 5.08
N VAL A 111 -9.39 -14.97 3.87
CA VAL A 111 -8.86 -16.33 3.66
C VAL A 111 -7.53 -16.53 4.39
N ALA A 112 -6.65 -15.53 4.40
CA ALA A 112 -5.39 -15.60 5.13
C ALA A 112 -5.59 -15.73 6.64
N ALA A 113 -6.72 -15.23 7.16
CA ALA A 113 -7.08 -15.29 8.57
C ALA A 113 -7.95 -16.50 8.95
N ARG A 114 -8.07 -17.50 8.07
CA ARG A 114 -8.95 -18.66 8.28
C ARG A 114 -8.65 -19.45 9.55
N GLU A 115 -7.38 -19.59 9.91
CA GLU A 115 -6.95 -20.31 11.11
C GLU A 115 -6.73 -19.38 12.32
N GLU A 116 -7.02 -18.08 12.19
CA GLU A 116 -6.87 -17.14 13.30
C GLU A 116 -7.89 -17.45 14.41
N PRO A 117 -7.48 -17.58 15.69
CA PRO A 117 -8.38 -18.02 16.76
C PRO A 117 -9.67 -17.20 16.89
N SER A 118 -9.60 -15.90 16.60
CA SER A 118 -10.75 -14.99 16.69
C SER A 118 -11.76 -15.13 15.55
N LEU A 119 -11.36 -15.67 14.40
CA LEU A 119 -12.20 -15.85 13.21
C LEU A 119 -12.48 -17.31 12.88
N LYS A 120 -11.70 -18.23 13.46
CA LYS A 120 -11.81 -19.67 13.21
C LYS A 120 -13.21 -20.23 13.46
N PRO A 121 -13.93 -19.89 14.54
CA PRO A 121 -15.30 -20.40 14.74
C PRO A 121 -16.27 -20.01 13.61
N LEU A 122 -16.10 -18.80 13.07
CA LEU A 122 -16.90 -18.29 11.96
C LEU A 122 -16.56 -19.02 10.66
N TRP A 123 -15.26 -19.23 10.41
CA TRP A 123 -14.78 -20.00 9.28
C TRP A 123 -15.20 -21.47 9.32
N ASP A 124 -15.12 -22.12 10.48
CA ASP A 124 -15.50 -23.53 10.65
C ASP A 124 -17.01 -23.73 10.36
N ASP A 125 -17.87 -22.78 10.73
CA ASP A 125 -19.30 -22.81 10.40
C ASP A 125 -19.55 -22.63 8.90
N ILE A 126 -18.92 -21.65 8.26
CA ILE A 126 -19.04 -21.42 6.82
C ILE A 126 -18.47 -22.59 6.01
N ASP A 127 -17.33 -23.15 6.41
CA ASP A 127 -16.72 -24.31 5.77
C ASP A 127 -17.63 -25.53 5.80
N ARG A 128 -18.41 -25.69 6.87
CA ARG A 128 -19.41 -26.75 7.00
C ARG A 128 -20.63 -26.48 6.11
N ARG A 129 -21.18 -25.27 6.14
CA ARG A 129 -22.41 -24.91 5.38
C ARG A 129 -22.17 -24.86 3.87
N TYR A 130 -21.02 -24.36 3.46
CA TYR A 130 -20.63 -24.14 2.06
C TYR A 130 -19.53 -25.13 1.63
N ALA A 131 -19.56 -26.35 2.15
CA ALA A 131 -18.64 -27.41 1.75
C ALA A 131 -18.74 -27.64 0.23
N GLY A 132 -17.59 -27.62 -0.45
CA GLY A 132 -17.52 -27.78 -1.92
C GLY A 132 -17.63 -26.47 -2.71
N TYR A 133 -17.94 -25.33 -2.07
CA TYR A 133 -17.89 -24.02 -2.74
C TYR A 133 -16.45 -23.48 -2.81
N PRO A 134 -16.12 -22.66 -3.83
CA PRO A 134 -14.83 -21.98 -3.92
C PRO A 134 -14.52 -21.19 -2.65
N VAL A 135 -13.23 -21.11 -2.30
CA VAL A 135 -12.79 -20.41 -1.08
C VAL A 135 -13.18 -18.93 -1.06
N ASP A 136 -13.27 -18.30 -2.23
CA ASP A 136 -13.69 -16.90 -2.35
C ASP A 136 -15.18 -16.70 -2.06
N VAL A 137 -16.01 -17.67 -2.45
CA VAL A 137 -17.44 -17.67 -2.07
C VAL A 137 -17.53 -17.79 -0.56
N ARG A 138 -16.83 -18.77 0.03
CA ARG A 138 -16.78 -18.93 1.49
C ARG A 138 -16.26 -17.68 2.22
N ALA A 139 -15.24 -17.01 1.68
CA ALA A 139 -14.73 -15.75 2.26
C ALA A 139 -15.78 -14.62 2.22
N GLU A 140 -16.53 -14.51 1.12
CA GLU A 140 -17.62 -13.53 1.00
C GLU A 140 -18.76 -13.86 1.96
N GLU A 141 -19.09 -15.13 2.16
CA GLU A 141 -20.07 -15.59 3.16
C GLU A 141 -19.61 -15.31 4.60
N VAL A 142 -18.31 -15.46 4.92
CA VAL A 142 -17.76 -15.06 6.23
C VAL A 142 -17.98 -13.57 6.47
N PHE A 143 -17.76 -12.73 5.45
CA PHE A 143 -18.01 -11.29 5.54
C PHE A 143 -19.50 -10.99 5.75
N ALA A 144 -20.38 -11.65 4.98
CA ALA A 144 -21.82 -11.43 5.05
C ALA A 144 -22.45 -11.92 6.36
N LEU A 145 -22.04 -13.10 6.85
CA LEU A 145 -22.47 -13.64 8.13
C LEU A 145 -22.02 -12.73 9.30
N TYR A 146 -20.82 -12.15 9.24
CA TYR A 146 -20.40 -11.17 10.25
C TYR A 146 -21.30 -9.91 10.26
N CYS A 147 -21.82 -9.50 9.10
CA CYS A 147 -22.67 -8.32 8.99
C CYS A 147 -24.02 -8.48 9.72
N GLU A 148 -24.50 -9.69 9.95
CA GLU A 148 -25.75 -9.96 10.67
C GLU A 148 -25.77 -9.33 12.08
N GLY A 149 -24.61 -9.28 12.74
CA GLY A 149 -24.43 -8.69 14.07
C GLY A 149 -24.29 -7.17 14.11
N ILE A 150 -24.39 -6.46 12.97
CA ILE A 150 -24.08 -5.03 12.89
C ILE A 150 -25.32 -4.19 13.16
N GLU A 151 -25.30 -3.50 14.30
CA GLU A 151 -26.31 -2.53 14.70
C GLU A 151 -25.92 -1.10 14.31
N PRO A 152 -26.91 -0.21 14.11
CA PRO A 152 -26.71 1.24 13.93
C PRO A 152 -25.72 1.87 14.92
N SER A 153 -25.81 1.49 16.19
CA SER A 153 -24.97 1.99 17.29
C SER A 153 -23.47 1.73 17.09
N HIS A 154 -23.10 0.67 16.35
CA HIS A 154 -21.69 0.32 16.12
C HIS A 154 -20.98 1.28 15.16
N HIS A 155 -21.72 1.96 14.28
CA HIS A 155 -21.11 2.76 13.21
C HIS A 155 -21.59 4.23 13.16
N GLN A 156 -22.74 4.55 13.73
CA GLN A 156 -23.31 5.91 13.69
C GLN A 156 -22.72 6.87 14.75
N GLY A 157 -21.89 6.38 15.67
CA GLY A 157 -21.32 7.17 16.76
C GLY A 157 -22.37 7.50 17.84
N ALA A 158 -22.01 7.40 19.12
CA ALA A 158 -22.93 7.71 20.23
C ALA A 158 -23.15 9.23 20.43
N ASP A 159 -22.30 10.06 19.83
CA ASP A 159 -22.34 11.51 20.00
C ASP A 159 -22.96 12.21 18.79
N LEU A 160 -23.84 13.18 19.07
CA LEU A 160 -24.46 14.13 18.12
C LEU A 160 -23.45 15.01 17.36
N PHE A 161 -22.14 14.74 17.47
CA PHE A 161 -21.04 15.47 16.88
C PHE A 161 -20.21 14.54 15.98
N ALA A 162 -19.76 15.05 14.83
CA ALA A 162 -19.08 14.31 13.75
C ALA A 162 -17.80 13.52 14.13
N GLN A 163 -17.35 13.59 15.39
CA GLN A 163 -16.13 12.94 15.88
C GLN A 163 -16.25 11.40 15.93
N GLY A 164 -17.44 10.85 16.22
CA GLY A 164 -17.65 9.40 16.29
C GLY A 164 -17.54 8.71 14.92
N THR A 165 -18.06 9.36 13.87
CA THR A 165 -18.03 8.81 12.50
C THR A 165 -16.63 8.81 11.88
N ASP A 166 -15.78 9.78 12.26
CA ASP A 166 -14.39 9.83 11.79
C ASP A 166 -13.56 8.70 12.39
N GLN A 167 -13.81 8.35 13.65
CA GLN A 167 -13.12 7.26 14.31
C GLN A 167 -13.43 5.89 13.67
N VAL A 168 -14.70 5.64 13.31
CA VAL A 168 -15.12 4.41 12.61
C VAL A 168 -14.40 4.30 11.26
N ARG A 169 -14.38 5.38 10.47
CA ARG A 169 -13.66 5.41 9.19
C ARG A 169 -12.18 5.17 9.35
N GLN A 170 -11.53 5.81 10.31
CA GLN A 170 -10.10 5.66 10.54
C GLN A 170 -9.74 4.22 10.95
N LYS A 171 -10.46 3.65 11.92
CA LYS A 171 -10.23 2.27 12.37
C LYS A 171 -10.43 1.27 11.23
N GLY A 172 -11.53 1.36 10.48
CA GLY A 172 -11.77 0.43 9.37
C GLY A 172 -10.80 0.60 8.21
N GLN A 173 -10.40 1.83 7.87
CA GLN A 173 -9.34 2.05 6.87
C GLN A 173 -8.00 1.48 7.31
N GLN A 174 -7.65 1.61 8.60
CA GLN A 174 -6.43 1.04 9.16
C GLN A 174 -6.47 -0.49 9.12
N SER A 175 -7.52 -1.10 9.67
CA SER A 175 -7.72 -2.56 9.65
C SER A 175 -7.67 -3.11 8.22
N PHE A 176 -8.34 -2.46 7.27
CA PHE A 176 -8.30 -2.86 5.85
C PHE A 176 -6.89 -2.74 5.25
N ALA A 177 -6.19 -1.64 5.51
CA ALA A 177 -4.85 -1.42 4.99
C ALA A 177 -3.85 -2.44 5.54
N GLU A 178 -3.87 -2.72 6.84
CA GLU A 178 -2.95 -3.65 7.49
C GLU A 178 -3.20 -5.11 7.11
N THR A 179 -4.47 -5.52 7.08
CA THR A 179 -4.85 -6.95 6.99
C THR A 179 -5.21 -7.40 5.57
N CYS A 180 -5.75 -6.52 4.72
CA CYS A 180 -6.17 -6.86 3.36
C CYS A 180 -5.13 -6.46 2.31
N ILE A 181 -4.63 -5.22 2.40
CA ILE A 181 -3.73 -4.63 1.40
C ILE A 181 -2.27 -4.96 1.67
N ALA A 182 -1.75 -4.53 2.82
CA ALA A 182 -0.36 -4.70 3.20
C ALA A 182 -0.07 -6.12 3.72
N ARG A 183 -1.09 -6.78 4.30
CA ARG A 183 -1.02 -8.11 4.93
C ARG A 183 0.15 -8.26 5.90
N VAL A 184 0.42 -7.20 6.67
CA VAL A 184 1.53 -7.18 7.65
C VAL A 184 1.26 -8.08 8.86
N ARG A 185 -0.01 -8.44 9.07
CA ARG A 185 -0.48 -9.44 10.03
C ARG A 185 -1.82 -10.01 9.55
N PRO A 186 -2.22 -11.21 10.04
CA PRO A 186 -3.55 -11.75 9.79
C PRO A 186 -4.67 -10.87 10.36
N MET A 187 -5.85 -10.95 9.74
CA MET A 187 -7.07 -10.26 10.19
C MET A 187 -7.57 -10.88 11.49
N GLN A 188 -7.94 -10.06 12.46
CA GLN A 188 -8.65 -10.50 13.66
C GLN A 188 -10.13 -10.09 13.61
N ALA A 189 -10.95 -10.63 14.50
CA ALA A 189 -12.38 -10.29 14.58
C ALA A 189 -12.63 -8.78 14.70
N ASP A 190 -11.81 -8.06 15.46
CA ASP A 190 -11.91 -6.59 15.60
C ASP A 190 -11.61 -5.86 14.28
N ASP A 191 -10.70 -6.40 13.46
CA ASP A 191 -10.43 -5.82 12.14
C ASP A 191 -11.59 -6.02 11.20
N LEU A 192 -12.16 -7.23 11.18
CA LEU A 192 -13.36 -7.52 10.40
C LEU A 192 -14.52 -6.61 10.84
N HIS A 193 -14.71 -6.44 12.16
CA HIS A 193 -15.68 -5.50 12.72
C HIS A 193 -15.50 -4.08 12.20
N ASN A 194 -14.27 -3.56 12.27
CA ASN A 194 -13.96 -2.20 11.82
C ASN A 194 -14.24 -2.04 10.31
N ILE A 195 -13.87 -3.02 9.50
CA ILE A 195 -14.08 -3.00 8.04
C ILE A 195 -15.59 -3.00 7.72
N VAL A 196 -16.35 -3.88 8.37
CA VAL A 196 -17.80 -3.97 8.18
C VAL A 196 -18.49 -2.68 8.64
N CYS A 197 -18.07 -2.09 9.77
CA CYS A 197 -18.62 -0.81 10.23
C CYS A 197 -18.37 0.33 9.23
N VAL A 198 -17.26 0.32 8.50
CA VAL A 198 -17.01 1.30 7.42
C VAL A 198 -17.94 1.08 6.23
N VAL A 199 -18.28 -0.16 5.90
CA VAL A 199 -19.28 -0.46 4.87
C VAL A 199 -20.66 0.01 5.32
N ALA A 200 -21.08 -0.36 6.53
CA ALA A 200 -22.34 0.04 7.14
C ALA A 200 -22.48 1.57 7.20
N GLN A 201 -21.45 2.28 7.68
CA GLN A 201 -21.43 3.74 7.72
C GLN A 201 -21.48 4.36 6.32
N GLY A 202 -20.79 3.77 5.35
CA GLY A 202 -20.80 4.24 3.97
C GLY A 202 -22.15 4.09 3.27
N LEU A 203 -22.92 3.08 3.67
CA LEU A 203 -24.31 2.90 3.22
C LEU A 203 -25.28 3.81 4.00
N HIS A 204 -24.97 4.12 5.26
CA HIS A 204 -25.71 5.10 6.06
C HIS A 204 -25.58 6.53 5.49
N ASP A 205 -24.38 6.98 5.20
CA ASP A 205 -24.12 8.35 4.72
C ASP A 205 -24.13 8.51 3.19
N ARG A 206 -24.39 7.41 2.46
CA ARG A 206 -24.36 7.32 0.99
C ARG A 206 -23.00 7.66 0.35
N SER A 207 -21.90 7.55 1.09
CA SER A 207 -20.55 7.69 0.54
C SER A 207 -20.08 6.46 -0.23
N ARG A 208 -20.80 5.34 -0.14
CA ARG A 208 -20.51 4.10 -0.87
C ARG A 208 -21.66 3.74 -1.81
N THR A 209 -21.28 3.38 -3.04
CA THR A 209 -22.14 2.82 -4.09
C THR A 209 -21.45 1.57 -4.64
N GLN A 210 -22.22 0.68 -5.26
CA GLN A 210 -21.65 -0.48 -5.95
C GLN A 210 -20.61 -0.04 -7.00
N GLN A 211 -19.42 -0.62 -6.92
CA GLN A 211 -18.30 -0.41 -7.86
C GLN A 211 -17.89 -1.70 -8.59
N THR A 212 -18.25 -2.86 -8.04
CA THR A 212 -17.95 -4.17 -8.61
C THR A 212 -19.20 -4.80 -9.25
N PHE A 213 -19.05 -5.30 -10.48
CA PHE A 213 -20.15 -5.87 -11.27
C PHE A 213 -19.88 -7.35 -11.63
N PRO A 214 -20.89 -8.24 -11.69
CA PRO A 214 -20.69 -9.70 -11.66
C PRO A 214 -19.99 -10.32 -12.86
N GLN A 215 -19.98 -9.64 -14.01
CA GLN A 215 -19.16 -10.05 -15.16
C GLN A 215 -17.66 -10.04 -14.81
N ILE A 216 -17.29 -9.36 -13.72
CA ILE A 216 -15.94 -9.28 -13.12
C ILE A 216 -15.84 -10.21 -11.89
N ASN A 217 -16.94 -10.72 -11.32
CA ASN A 217 -16.86 -11.57 -10.12
C ASN A 217 -16.27 -12.96 -10.36
N GLU A 218 -16.43 -13.52 -11.58
CA GLU A 218 -15.72 -14.75 -11.95
C GLU A 218 -14.19 -14.58 -12.00
N LEU A 219 -13.69 -13.33 -12.16
CA LEU A 219 -12.26 -13.00 -12.12
C LEU A 219 -11.69 -12.97 -10.69
N PHE A 220 -12.54 -13.06 -9.66
CA PHE A 220 -12.08 -13.19 -8.27
C PHE A 220 -11.93 -14.64 -7.83
N ARG A 221 -12.19 -15.66 -8.67
CA ARG A 221 -11.84 -17.04 -8.31
C ARG A 221 -10.31 -17.17 -8.23
N ARG A 222 -9.78 -17.60 -7.09
CA ARG A 222 -8.38 -18.02 -6.95
C ARG A 222 -8.09 -19.17 -7.91
N ASP A 223 -7.02 -19.03 -8.70
CA ASP A 223 -6.23 -20.19 -9.08
C ASP A 223 -5.52 -20.70 -7.80
N ASP A 224 -5.52 -22.01 -7.59
CA ASP A 224 -5.27 -22.73 -6.32
C ASP A 224 -3.88 -22.56 -5.65
N LYS A 225 -3.07 -21.55 -5.99
CA LYS A 225 -1.77 -21.32 -5.35
C LYS A 225 -1.46 -19.84 -5.17
N MET A 226 -1.73 -19.30 -3.98
CA MET A 226 -1.00 -18.13 -3.52
C MET A 226 -0.78 -18.18 -2.00
N GLU A 227 0.47 -18.49 -1.65
CA GLU A 227 1.06 -18.34 -0.31
C GLU A 227 0.91 -16.90 0.22
N PRO A 228 0.97 -16.68 1.55
CA PRO A 228 1.03 -15.34 2.13
C PRO A 228 2.12 -14.49 1.43
N LYS A 229 1.75 -13.28 0.99
CA LYS A 229 2.71 -12.36 0.35
C LYS A 229 3.69 -11.87 1.41
N LYS A 230 4.98 -12.12 1.18
CA LYS A 230 6.06 -11.59 2.02
C LYS A 230 5.97 -10.06 2.13
N PRO A 231 6.29 -9.45 3.29
CA PRO A 231 6.41 -8.01 3.45
C PRO A 231 7.28 -7.37 2.35
N PHE A 232 6.96 -6.12 1.98
CA PHE A 232 7.67 -5.43 0.89
C PHE A 232 9.17 -5.35 1.12
N HIS A 233 9.61 -5.04 2.35
CA HIS A 233 11.03 -4.93 2.66
C HIS A 233 11.75 -6.28 2.54
N GLU A 234 11.10 -7.39 2.93
CA GLU A 234 11.64 -8.74 2.73
C GLU A 234 11.74 -9.08 1.24
N THR A 235 10.71 -8.78 0.45
CA THR A 235 10.73 -9.01 -1.00
C THR A 235 11.87 -8.24 -1.69
N VAL A 236 12.10 -6.99 -1.27
CA VAL A 236 13.21 -6.19 -1.79
C VAL A 236 14.56 -6.75 -1.31
N ALA A 237 14.67 -7.11 -0.03
CA ALA A 237 15.90 -7.66 0.54
C ALA A 237 16.30 -8.98 -0.12
N GLU A 238 15.37 -9.91 -0.31
CA GLU A 238 15.62 -11.20 -0.98
C GLU A 238 16.17 -11.00 -2.39
N LYS A 239 15.54 -10.12 -3.17
CA LYS A 239 16.02 -9.79 -4.52
C LYS A 239 17.42 -9.17 -4.48
N LEU A 240 17.70 -8.28 -3.52
CA LEU A 240 19.01 -7.67 -3.38
C LEU A 240 20.07 -8.69 -2.92
N ILE A 241 19.71 -9.66 -2.09
CA ILE A 241 20.60 -10.77 -1.70
C ILE A 241 20.98 -11.62 -2.90
N GLU A 242 20.02 -11.94 -3.78
CA GLU A 242 20.29 -12.65 -5.03
C GLU A 242 21.25 -11.84 -5.91
N GLN A 243 20.99 -10.55 -6.10
CA GLN A 243 21.86 -9.68 -6.88
C GLN A 243 23.25 -9.52 -6.26
N LEU A 244 23.35 -9.45 -4.93
CA LEU A 244 24.63 -9.42 -4.21
C LEU A 244 25.45 -10.68 -4.46
N LYS A 245 24.80 -11.86 -4.47
CA LYS A 245 25.45 -13.15 -4.78
C LYS A 245 25.93 -13.21 -6.23
N GLU A 246 25.20 -12.59 -7.15
CA GLU A 246 25.54 -12.52 -8.57
C GLU A 246 26.52 -11.39 -8.93
N GLY A 247 26.79 -10.47 -8.00
CA GLY A 247 27.60 -9.27 -8.27
C GLY A 247 26.87 -8.21 -9.10
N THR A 248 25.53 -8.25 -9.14
CA THR A 248 24.69 -7.38 -9.98
C THR A 248 23.86 -6.37 -9.17
N ALA A 249 24.10 -6.25 -7.85
CA ALA A 249 23.39 -5.28 -7.01
C ALA A 249 23.66 -3.84 -7.49
N PRO A 250 22.73 -2.89 -7.27
CA PRO A 250 22.88 -1.52 -7.79
C PRO A 250 24.20 -0.83 -7.41
N TRP A 251 24.69 -1.04 -6.19
CA TRP A 251 25.96 -0.50 -5.70
C TRP A 251 27.19 -1.37 -6.04
N GLN A 252 27.00 -2.53 -6.67
CA GLN A 252 28.10 -3.36 -7.20
C GLN A 252 28.35 -3.15 -8.69
N LYS A 253 27.51 -2.35 -9.37
CA LYS A 253 27.71 -2.04 -10.79
C LYS A 253 28.63 -0.84 -10.91
N PRO A 254 29.77 -0.96 -11.62
CA PRO A 254 30.59 0.21 -11.92
C PRO A 254 29.84 1.14 -12.87
N TRP A 255 30.08 2.43 -12.73
CA TRP A 255 29.67 3.40 -13.73
C TRP A 255 30.75 4.44 -13.98
N GLU A 256 30.82 4.85 -15.23
CA GLU A 256 31.82 5.80 -15.69
C GLU A 256 31.53 7.22 -15.17
N PRO A 257 32.57 8.00 -14.80
CA PRO A 257 32.44 9.41 -14.54
C PRO A 257 31.84 10.19 -15.72
N GLY A 258 31.26 11.36 -15.45
CA GLY A 258 30.79 12.29 -16.48
C GLY A 258 29.31 12.18 -16.88
N GLN A 259 28.51 11.33 -16.23
CA GLN A 259 27.06 11.27 -16.44
C GLN A 259 26.25 11.55 -15.15
N PRO A 260 26.24 12.79 -14.62
CA PRO A 260 25.58 13.10 -13.37
C PRO A 260 24.06 12.86 -13.42
N GLY A 261 23.51 12.21 -12.40
CA GLY A 261 22.08 11.92 -12.27
C GLY A 261 21.59 10.81 -13.21
N ALA A 262 22.47 9.88 -13.61
CA ALA A 262 22.19 8.87 -14.63
C ALA A 262 21.38 7.69 -14.17
N PHE A 263 21.63 7.28 -12.95
CA PHE A 263 21.25 5.97 -12.52
C PHE A 263 20.14 6.05 -11.48
N ILE A 264 20.00 7.18 -10.79
CA ILE A 264 18.96 7.37 -9.78
C ILE A 264 17.58 7.53 -10.43
N PRO A 265 16.60 6.66 -10.09
CA PRO A 265 15.25 6.72 -10.62
C PRO A 265 14.57 8.05 -10.35
N THR A 266 13.85 8.56 -11.35
CA THR A 266 13.13 9.84 -11.30
C THR A 266 11.69 9.67 -11.76
N ASN A 267 10.81 10.50 -11.22
CA ASN A 267 9.45 10.64 -11.73
C ASN A 267 9.42 11.79 -12.74
N PRO A 268 9.22 11.53 -14.05
CA PRO A 268 9.33 12.56 -15.07
C PRO A 268 8.17 13.55 -15.08
N THR A 269 7.03 13.22 -14.46
CA THR A 269 5.91 14.17 -14.30
C THR A 269 6.22 15.23 -13.25
N THR A 270 6.93 14.86 -12.18
CA THR A 270 7.22 15.77 -11.05
C THR A 270 8.65 16.31 -11.04
N GLY A 271 9.55 15.72 -11.83
CA GLY A 271 10.99 15.98 -11.79
C GLY A 271 11.70 15.47 -10.53
N LYS A 272 10.98 14.84 -9.60
CA LYS A 272 11.54 14.40 -8.31
C LYS A 272 12.21 13.03 -8.42
N ARG A 273 13.32 12.86 -7.70
CA ARG A 273 13.99 11.57 -7.52
C ARG A 273 13.23 10.69 -6.54
N TYR A 274 13.22 9.39 -6.80
CA TYR A 274 12.87 8.40 -5.80
C TYR A 274 13.96 8.35 -4.71
N ARG A 275 13.57 7.96 -3.49
CA ARG A 275 14.44 7.98 -2.30
C ARG A 275 14.38 6.67 -1.54
N GLY A 276 15.44 6.37 -0.79
CA GLY A 276 15.53 5.21 0.10
C GLY A 276 15.29 3.89 -0.63
N ILE A 277 14.55 2.99 0.01
CA ILE A 277 14.27 1.63 -0.51
C ILE A 277 13.62 1.64 -1.91
N ASN A 278 12.84 2.68 -2.24
CA ASN A 278 12.24 2.77 -3.58
C ASN A 278 13.28 3.01 -4.67
N ALA A 279 14.27 3.87 -4.42
CA ALA A 279 15.32 4.12 -5.41
C ALA A 279 16.08 2.82 -5.71
N ILE A 280 16.49 2.12 -4.65
CA ILE A 280 17.19 0.83 -4.76
C ILE A 280 16.33 -0.23 -5.45
N GLN A 281 15.06 -0.35 -5.07
CA GLN A 281 14.14 -1.33 -5.67
C GLN A 281 13.91 -1.07 -7.16
N LEU A 282 13.87 0.20 -7.59
CA LEU A 282 13.70 0.54 -9.00
C LEU A 282 14.99 0.34 -9.80
N MET A 283 16.15 0.68 -9.24
CA MET A 283 17.47 0.38 -9.85
C MET A 283 17.69 -1.12 -10.02
N SER A 284 17.20 -1.94 -9.07
CA SER A 284 17.31 -3.40 -9.12
C SER A 284 16.54 -4.04 -10.28
N GLN A 285 15.67 -3.30 -10.99
CA GLN A 285 14.89 -3.84 -12.11
C GLN A 285 15.71 -3.93 -13.42
N GLY A 286 16.89 -3.31 -13.50
CA GLY A 286 17.80 -3.48 -14.63
C GLY A 286 17.42 -2.71 -15.91
N HIS A 287 16.50 -1.76 -15.83
CA HIS A 287 16.19 -0.85 -16.94
C HIS A 287 17.28 0.21 -17.12
N SER A 288 17.46 0.67 -18.36
CA SER A 288 18.40 1.73 -18.74
C SER A 288 17.80 3.13 -18.63
N ASP A 289 16.48 3.28 -18.86
CA ASP A 289 15.78 4.55 -18.64
C ASP A 289 15.49 4.75 -17.14
N GLN A 290 15.96 5.84 -16.56
CA GLN A 290 15.75 6.15 -15.15
C GLN A 290 14.33 6.65 -14.82
N ARG A 291 13.46 6.84 -15.81
CA ARG A 291 12.13 7.43 -15.60
C ARG A 291 11.12 6.37 -15.20
N TRP A 292 10.44 6.60 -14.07
CA TRP A 292 9.41 5.74 -13.54
C TRP A 292 8.14 6.53 -13.22
N MET A 293 6.99 6.03 -13.63
CA MET A 293 5.71 6.70 -13.40
C MET A 293 4.57 5.70 -13.22
N THR A 294 3.49 6.13 -12.58
CA THR A 294 2.28 5.31 -12.45
C THR A 294 1.54 5.20 -13.79
N TYR A 295 0.70 4.16 -13.95
CA TYR A 295 -0.18 4.03 -15.12
C TYR A 295 -1.01 5.29 -15.36
N LYS A 296 -1.57 5.89 -14.30
CA LYS A 296 -2.36 7.12 -14.39
C LYS A 296 -1.56 8.31 -14.91
N GLN A 297 -0.30 8.43 -14.49
CA GLN A 297 0.61 9.47 -14.99
C GLN A 297 0.92 9.29 -16.48
N ALA A 298 1.15 8.05 -16.92
CA ALA A 298 1.36 7.74 -18.34
C ALA A 298 0.13 8.12 -19.18
N ALA A 299 -1.06 7.67 -18.76
CA ALA A 299 -2.30 7.98 -19.45
C ALA A 299 -2.58 9.49 -19.52
N ALA A 300 -2.27 10.24 -18.45
CA ALA A 300 -2.46 11.69 -18.40
C ALA A 300 -1.61 12.47 -19.41
N VAL A 301 -0.49 11.91 -19.88
CA VAL A 301 0.35 12.52 -20.92
C VAL A 301 0.12 11.89 -22.30
N GLY A 302 -0.96 11.13 -22.48
CA GLY A 302 -1.29 10.46 -23.74
C GLY A 302 -0.41 9.26 -24.07
N ALA A 303 0.33 8.73 -23.09
CA ALA A 303 1.18 7.56 -23.23
C ALA A 303 0.48 6.30 -22.69
N GLN A 304 0.91 5.12 -23.15
CA GLN A 304 0.24 3.85 -22.86
C GLN A 304 1.25 2.80 -22.39
N VAL A 305 1.07 2.28 -21.17
CA VAL A 305 1.79 1.07 -20.73
C VAL A 305 1.42 -0.09 -21.66
N ARG A 306 2.42 -0.78 -22.22
CA ARG A 306 2.16 -1.90 -23.15
C ARG A 306 1.42 -3.05 -22.48
N LYS A 307 0.56 -3.71 -23.25
CA LYS A 307 -0.20 -4.86 -22.77
C LYS A 307 0.76 -6.00 -22.36
N GLY A 308 0.62 -6.50 -21.14
CA GLY A 308 1.43 -7.59 -20.60
C GLY A 308 2.64 -7.15 -19.77
N GLU A 309 2.99 -5.87 -19.77
CA GLU A 309 4.05 -5.33 -18.92
C GLU A 309 3.69 -5.45 -17.43
N LYS A 310 4.68 -5.78 -16.61
CA LYS A 310 4.53 -5.89 -15.15
C LYS A 310 5.10 -4.65 -14.49
N GLY A 311 4.29 -3.99 -13.67
CA GLY A 311 4.73 -2.84 -12.89
C GLY A 311 5.51 -3.24 -11.64
N THR A 312 6.36 -2.33 -11.17
CA THR A 312 7.16 -2.51 -9.95
C THR A 312 6.48 -1.81 -8.77
N PRO A 313 6.25 -2.51 -7.64
CA PRO A 313 5.70 -1.89 -6.45
C PRO A 313 6.73 -0.98 -5.77
N ILE A 314 6.25 0.14 -5.24
CA ILE A 314 6.98 1.08 -4.37
C ILE A 314 6.16 1.36 -3.12
N GLN A 315 6.83 1.79 -2.05
CA GLN A 315 6.22 2.08 -0.76
C GLN A 315 6.58 3.50 -0.31
N TYR A 316 5.61 4.30 0.13
CA TYR A 316 5.89 5.58 0.79
C TYR A 316 5.12 5.72 2.09
N TRP A 317 5.74 6.42 3.04
CA TRP A 317 5.20 6.66 4.36
C TRP A 317 4.68 8.10 4.44
N LYS A 318 3.40 8.24 4.78
CA LYS A 318 2.76 9.53 5.06
C LYS A 318 2.84 9.76 6.57
N PHE A 319 3.63 10.76 6.98
CA PHE A 319 3.83 11.13 8.38
C PHE A 319 2.96 12.29 8.85
N SER A 320 2.35 13.03 7.92
CA SER A 320 1.44 14.13 8.23
C SER A 320 0.25 14.16 7.28
N ASP A 321 -0.87 14.69 7.74
CA ASP A 321 -2.06 14.96 6.92
C ASP A 321 -2.36 16.45 6.89
N GLU A 322 -3.07 16.91 5.86
CA GLU A 322 -3.62 18.26 5.85
C GLU A 322 -5.01 18.23 6.48
N GLN A 323 -5.18 18.98 7.56
CA GLN A 323 -6.47 19.17 8.23
C GLN A 323 -6.85 20.64 8.21
N ILE A 324 -8.14 20.93 8.24
CA ILE A 324 -8.60 22.31 8.41
C ILE A 324 -8.18 22.77 9.81
N LYS A 325 -7.51 23.91 9.89
CA LYS A 325 -7.12 24.54 11.15
C LYS A 325 -8.38 25.04 11.83
N THR A 326 -8.58 24.63 13.08
CA THR A 326 -9.72 25.09 13.90
C THR A 326 -9.26 26.04 14.99
N ASP A 327 -10.15 26.96 15.40
CA ASP A 327 -9.96 27.78 16.59
C ASP A 327 -10.26 26.99 17.89
N ALA A 328 -10.18 27.67 19.04
CA ALA A 328 -10.44 27.08 20.36
C ALA A 328 -11.88 26.54 20.52
N ASP A 329 -12.80 27.00 19.69
CA ASP A 329 -14.21 26.59 19.68
C ASP A 329 -14.51 25.55 18.57
N GLY A 330 -13.48 25.04 17.89
CA GLY A 330 -13.59 24.02 16.85
C GLY A 330 -14.08 24.55 15.49
N LYS A 331 -14.11 25.87 15.27
CA LYS A 331 -14.54 26.45 13.99
C LYS A 331 -13.37 26.57 13.01
N PRO A 332 -13.61 26.39 11.69
CA PRO A 332 -12.59 26.61 10.67
C PRO A 332 -12.01 28.02 10.74
N VAL A 333 -10.69 28.12 10.91
CA VAL A 333 -9.97 29.37 10.72
C VAL A 333 -9.97 29.66 9.22
N LEU A 334 -10.53 30.80 8.81
CA LEU A 334 -10.57 31.22 7.41
C LEU A 334 -9.40 32.15 7.11
N ASP A 335 -8.89 32.10 5.88
CA ASP A 335 -7.91 33.05 5.37
C ASP A 335 -8.58 34.37 4.96
N ALA A 336 -7.79 35.31 4.44
CA ALA A 336 -8.27 36.63 4.00
C ALA A 336 -9.26 36.56 2.82
N GLN A 337 -9.39 35.40 2.18
CA GLN A 337 -10.28 35.13 1.05
C GLN A 337 -11.53 34.36 1.47
N GLY A 338 -11.65 33.99 2.76
CA GLY A 338 -12.78 33.23 3.29
C GLY A 338 -12.65 31.72 3.12
N GLU A 339 -11.48 31.22 2.72
CA GLU A 339 -11.23 29.79 2.53
C GLU A 339 -10.64 29.17 3.82
N PRO A 340 -10.99 27.92 4.17
CA PRO A 340 -10.45 27.26 5.35
C PRO A 340 -8.93 27.09 5.28
N VAL A 341 -8.22 27.66 6.25
CA VAL A 341 -6.77 27.51 6.42
C VAL A 341 -6.48 26.04 6.71
N LYS A 342 -5.62 25.42 5.90
CA LYS A 342 -5.13 24.06 6.16
C LYS A 342 -3.88 24.11 7.05
N GLN A 343 -3.79 23.17 7.98
CA GLN A 343 -2.60 22.91 8.77
C GLN A 343 -2.12 21.48 8.52
N SER A 344 -0.79 21.29 8.45
CA SER A 344 -0.21 19.97 8.41
C SER A 344 -0.13 19.41 9.84
N VAL A 345 -0.88 18.34 10.12
CA VAL A 345 -0.90 17.66 11.42
C VAL A 345 -0.07 16.39 11.30
N LYS A 346 0.90 16.20 12.21
CA LYS A 346 1.69 14.97 12.28
C LYS A 346 0.78 13.82 12.73
N LEU A 347 0.78 12.73 11.98
CA LEU A 347 0.02 11.53 12.31
C LEU A 347 0.69 10.84 13.50
N GLU A 348 -0.10 10.44 14.51
CA GLU A 348 0.39 9.66 15.64
C GLU A 348 1.00 8.32 15.19
N ARG A 349 0.47 7.76 14.08
CA ARG A 349 1.03 6.57 13.41
C ARG A 349 1.22 6.86 11.92
N PRO A 350 2.45 6.75 11.39
CA PRO A 350 2.70 6.91 9.96
C PRO A 350 1.90 5.90 9.13
N ARG A 351 1.23 6.37 8.06
CA ARG A 351 0.46 5.51 7.15
C ARG A 351 1.34 5.07 5.99
N VAL A 352 1.33 3.78 5.70
CA VAL A 352 2.05 3.22 4.56
C VAL A 352 1.16 3.16 3.33
N PHE A 353 1.68 3.60 2.19
CA PHE A 353 1.00 3.57 0.91
C PHE A 353 1.86 2.80 -0.09
N PHE A 354 1.20 1.96 -0.88
CA PHE A 354 1.81 1.26 -1.99
C PHE A 354 1.34 1.85 -3.30
N ALA A 355 2.25 1.96 -4.26
CA ALA A 355 1.93 2.33 -5.62
C ALA A 355 2.66 1.39 -6.57
N THR A 356 2.08 1.18 -7.75
CA THR A 356 2.74 0.46 -8.84
C THR A 356 3.20 1.47 -9.88
N VAL A 357 4.49 1.44 -10.19
CA VAL A 357 5.11 2.27 -11.21
C VAL A 357 5.64 1.40 -12.34
N PHE A 358 5.74 2.00 -13.52
CA PHE A 358 6.25 1.39 -14.74
C PHE A 358 7.45 2.20 -15.21
N ASN A 359 8.47 1.51 -15.70
CA ASN A 359 9.61 2.15 -16.33
C ASN A 359 9.19 2.77 -17.66
N ALA A 360 9.81 3.88 -18.07
CA ALA A 360 9.52 4.50 -19.36
C ALA A 360 9.75 3.56 -20.56
N GLU A 361 10.67 2.59 -20.45
CA GLU A 361 10.86 1.55 -21.45
C GLU A 361 9.60 0.70 -21.66
N GLN A 362 8.73 0.58 -20.66
CA GLN A 362 7.48 -0.21 -20.68
C GLN A 362 6.28 0.56 -21.28
N ILE A 363 6.48 1.81 -21.69
CA ILE A 363 5.41 2.75 -22.01
C ILE A 363 5.60 3.28 -23.44
N ASP A 364 4.61 3.06 -24.29
CA ASP A 364 4.56 3.62 -25.63
C ASP A 364 4.05 5.06 -25.61
N GLY A 365 4.55 5.90 -26.52
CA GLY A 365 4.12 7.30 -26.64
C GLY A 365 4.81 8.27 -25.67
N LEU A 366 5.78 7.82 -24.88
CA LEU A 366 6.65 8.73 -24.15
C LEU A 366 7.72 9.35 -25.07
N PRO A 367 8.07 10.63 -24.87
CA PRO A 367 9.21 11.22 -25.57
C PRO A 367 10.50 10.46 -25.19
N PRO A 368 11.46 10.33 -26.14
CA PRO A 368 12.73 9.68 -25.86
C PRO A 368 13.42 10.39 -24.69
N LEU A 369 14.25 9.64 -23.97
CA LEU A 369 15.07 10.21 -22.90
C LEU A 369 15.92 11.32 -23.52
N GLN A 370 15.68 12.56 -23.07
CA GLN A 370 16.45 13.68 -23.59
C GLN A 370 17.90 13.55 -23.12
N PRO A 371 18.88 13.84 -23.98
CA PRO A 371 20.26 13.96 -23.55
C PRO A 371 20.32 14.95 -22.39
N ARG A 372 21.03 14.59 -21.32
CA ARG A 372 21.18 15.54 -20.21
C ARG A 372 21.92 16.76 -20.70
N LYS A 373 21.50 17.92 -20.19
CA LYS A 373 22.25 19.15 -20.40
C LYS A 373 23.66 18.92 -19.85
N GLN A 374 24.66 19.25 -20.67
CA GLN A 374 26.01 19.37 -20.16
C GLN A 374 25.98 20.35 -19.00
N GLN A 375 26.67 19.93 -17.97
CA GLN A 375 26.63 20.49 -16.65
C GLN A 375 27.84 21.44 -16.61
N ASP A 376 27.63 22.75 -16.40
CA ASP A 376 28.70 23.76 -16.53
C ASP A 376 29.71 23.76 -15.36
N TRP A 377 29.50 22.89 -14.36
CA TRP A 377 30.34 22.76 -13.18
C TRP A 377 31.25 21.54 -13.25
N THR A 378 32.42 21.58 -12.62
CA THR A 378 33.31 20.42 -12.52
C THR A 378 32.90 19.51 -11.36
N ALA A 379 32.91 18.19 -11.58
CA ALA A 379 32.53 17.20 -10.58
C ALA A 379 33.43 17.27 -9.33
N VAL A 380 34.74 17.41 -9.56
CA VAL A 380 35.78 17.54 -8.54
C VAL A 380 35.58 18.77 -7.67
N GLU A 381 35.35 19.96 -8.23
CA GLU A 381 35.14 21.17 -7.43
C GLU A 381 33.89 21.05 -6.56
N ARG A 382 32.83 20.40 -7.06
CA ARG A 382 31.59 20.21 -6.31
C ARG A 382 31.75 19.21 -5.18
N ALA A 383 32.49 18.12 -5.37
CA ALA A 383 32.85 17.22 -4.28
C ALA A 383 33.74 17.90 -3.23
N GLU A 384 34.75 18.64 -3.66
CA GLU A 384 35.61 19.41 -2.76
C GLU A 384 34.77 20.43 -1.95
N HIS A 385 33.83 21.13 -2.59
CA HIS A 385 32.92 22.05 -1.90
C HIS A 385 32.01 21.32 -0.90
N ILE A 386 31.50 20.13 -1.22
CA ILE A 386 30.72 19.33 -0.27
C ILE A 386 31.56 18.93 0.94
N LEU A 387 32.78 18.45 0.72
CA LEU A 387 33.69 18.07 1.80
C LEU A 387 34.01 19.27 2.70
N GLN A 388 34.31 20.43 2.11
CA GLN A 388 34.58 21.66 2.87
C GLN A 388 33.34 22.16 3.63
N ALA A 389 32.19 22.23 2.96
CA ALA A 389 30.95 22.71 3.56
C ALA A 389 30.39 21.75 4.63
N SER A 390 30.77 20.45 4.58
CA SER A 390 30.40 19.48 5.61
C SER A 390 31.00 19.82 6.97
N GLY A 391 32.14 20.52 7.01
CA GLY A 391 32.89 20.78 8.24
C GLY A 391 33.68 19.58 8.77
N ALA A 392 33.76 18.47 8.03
CA ALA A 392 34.55 17.31 8.43
C ALA A 392 36.05 17.65 8.47
N VAL A 393 36.74 17.22 9.52
CA VAL A 393 38.20 17.36 9.62
C VAL A 393 38.84 16.24 8.82
N ILE A 394 39.43 16.57 7.67
CA ILE A 394 40.11 15.61 6.78
C ILE A 394 41.63 15.76 6.94
N ARG A 395 42.32 14.65 7.23
CA ARG A 395 43.78 14.58 7.40
C ARG A 395 44.41 13.66 6.37
N HIS A 396 45.63 13.98 5.93
CA HIS A 396 46.37 13.21 4.94
C HIS A 396 47.68 12.64 5.51
N GLY A 397 48.13 11.50 4.98
CA GLY A 397 49.50 10.99 5.16
C GLY A 397 49.80 10.18 6.44
N GLU A 398 48.86 10.04 7.39
CA GLU A 398 49.17 9.39 8.67
C GLU A 398 49.26 7.84 8.60
N GLN A 399 48.53 7.16 7.70
CA GLN A 399 48.42 5.68 7.70
C GLN A 399 48.32 4.99 6.33
N ASN A 400 48.52 5.68 5.19
CA ASN A 400 48.38 5.11 3.83
C ASN A 400 47.06 4.33 3.59
N ARG A 401 45.99 4.66 4.33
CA ARG A 401 44.64 4.09 4.18
C ARG A 401 43.57 5.13 4.46
N ALA A 402 42.41 4.98 3.83
CA ALA A 402 41.22 5.78 4.11
C ALA A 402 40.43 5.17 5.28
N PHE A 403 39.93 6.02 6.19
CA PHE A 403 38.99 5.64 7.26
C PHE A 403 38.46 6.87 8.00
N TYR A 404 37.23 6.79 8.49
CA TYR A 404 36.70 7.64 9.54
C TYR A 404 37.10 7.14 10.94
N ARG A 405 37.55 8.04 11.82
CA ARG A 405 37.90 7.75 13.23
C ARG A 405 36.89 8.43 14.17
N PRO A 406 35.95 7.68 14.77
CA PRO A 406 34.96 8.25 15.69
C PRO A 406 35.57 8.96 16.90
N ALA A 407 36.63 8.39 17.50
CA ALA A 407 37.24 8.91 18.72
C ALA A 407 37.84 10.33 18.59
N THR A 408 38.20 10.74 17.38
CA THR A 408 38.76 12.08 17.10
C THR A 408 37.88 12.90 16.16
N ASP A 409 36.71 12.37 15.79
CA ASP A 409 35.79 12.93 14.81
C ASP A 409 36.49 13.44 13.53
N SER A 410 37.35 12.59 12.95
CA SER A 410 38.17 12.97 11.78
C SER A 410 38.23 11.88 10.72
N ILE A 411 38.26 12.31 9.46
CA ILE A 411 38.49 11.46 8.29
C ILE A 411 39.98 11.46 8.00
N HIS A 412 40.56 10.28 7.80
CA HIS A 412 41.95 10.10 7.41
C HIS A 412 41.99 9.56 5.97
N MET A 413 42.81 10.16 5.13
CA MET A 413 42.97 9.81 3.72
C MET A 413 44.46 9.61 3.39
N PRO A 414 44.82 8.74 2.43
CA PRO A 414 46.10 8.81 1.74
C PRO A 414 46.24 10.17 1.03
N ASP A 415 47.48 10.59 0.75
CA ASP A 415 47.72 11.79 -0.04
C ASP A 415 47.04 11.70 -1.41
N LYS A 416 46.50 12.83 -1.90
CA LYS A 416 45.75 12.87 -3.18
C LYS A 416 46.51 12.22 -4.35
N GLY A 417 47.84 12.39 -4.39
CA GLY A 417 48.71 11.83 -5.43
C GLY A 417 48.90 10.31 -5.38
N GLN A 418 48.44 9.63 -4.33
CA GLN A 418 48.44 8.16 -4.24
C GLN A 418 47.24 7.52 -4.92
N PHE A 419 46.21 8.31 -5.26
CA PHE A 419 45.04 7.83 -5.99
C PHE A 419 45.29 7.87 -7.50
N PRO A 420 44.85 6.85 -8.27
CA PRO A 420 45.03 6.82 -9.72
C PRO A 420 44.38 8.00 -10.45
N THR A 421 43.25 8.48 -9.94
CA THR A 421 42.48 9.60 -10.49
C THR A 421 41.92 10.46 -9.36
N ALA A 422 41.58 11.72 -9.68
CA ALA A 422 40.90 12.60 -8.72
C ALA A 422 39.53 12.01 -8.32
N ASP A 423 38.82 11.41 -9.27
CA ASP A 423 37.51 10.78 -9.04
C ASP A 423 37.60 9.68 -7.98
N ASN A 424 38.64 8.83 -8.02
CA ASN A 424 38.86 7.80 -7.01
C ASN A 424 39.08 8.41 -5.62
N TYR A 425 39.84 9.51 -5.52
CA TYR A 425 40.03 10.20 -4.25
C TYR A 425 38.70 10.71 -3.67
N TYR A 426 37.88 11.39 -4.49
CA TYR A 426 36.63 11.97 -4.00
C TYR A 426 35.56 10.91 -3.74
N ALA A 427 35.51 9.83 -4.51
CA ALA A 427 34.64 8.69 -4.23
C ALA A 427 34.95 8.09 -2.84
N THR A 428 36.23 7.79 -2.57
CA THR A 428 36.67 7.30 -1.26
C THR A 428 36.41 8.32 -0.15
N ALA A 429 36.67 9.61 -0.37
CA ALA A 429 36.40 10.64 0.64
C ALA A 429 34.90 10.80 0.96
N LEU A 430 34.02 10.66 -0.02
CA LEU A 430 32.56 10.72 0.17
C LEU A 430 32.03 9.47 0.88
N HIS A 431 32.65 8.30 0.70
CA HIS A 431 32.39 7.10 1.50
C HIS A 431 32.70 7.34 2.98
N GLU A 432 33.91 7.83 3.28
CA GLU A 432 34.29 8.14 4.65
C GLU A 432 33.45 9.27 5.24
N LEU A 433 33.01 10.22 4.43
CA LEU A 433 32.04 11.23 4.85
C LEU A 433 30.70 10.59 5.22
N GLY A 434 30.27 9.55 4.52
CA GLY A 434 29.12 8.72 4.86
C GLY A 434 29.22 8.17 6.29
N HIS A 435 30.35 7.56 6.65
CA HIS A 435 30.65 7.14 8.02
C HIS A 435 30.68 8.30 9.01
N TRP A 436 31.35 9.40 8.63
CA TRP A 436 31.44 10.60 9.45
C TRP A 436 30.04 11.06 9.87
N THR A 437 29.03 11.08 9.00
CA THR A 437 27.67 11.49 9.40
C THR A 437 27.07 10.69 10.56
N GLY A 438 27.59 9.51 10.88
CA GLY A 438 27.07 8.61 11.92
C GLY A 438 27.44 8.96 13.37
N HIS A 439 28.29 9.94 13.62
CA HIS A 439 28.68 10.32 14.99
C HIS A 439 27.50 10.80 15.84
N GLU A 440 27.67 10.70 17.18
CA GLU A 440 26.66 11.06 18.20
C GLU A 440 26.16 12.51 18.09
N SER A 441 27.00 13.43 17.66
CA SER A 441 26.62 14.84 17.43
C SER A 441 25.87 15.08 16.11
N ARG A 442 25.63 14.04 15.31
CA ARG A 442 25.04 14.12 13.97
C ARG A 442 23.83 13.19 13.83
N LEU A 443 24.00 12.03 13.18
CA LEU A 443 22.91 11.06 12.98
C LEU A 443 22.87 9.97 14.05
N ASP A 444 23.80 10.01 15.01
CA ASP A 444 23.82 9.16 16.22
C ASP A 444 23.59 7.67 15.90
N ARG A 445 24.41 7.16 14.97
CA ARG A 445 24.40 5.74 14.60
C ARG A 445 25.40 4.99 15.46
N ASP A 446 25.12 3.72 15.73
CA ASP A 446 26.05 2.86 16.46
C ASP A 446 27.26 2.46 15.60
N LEU A 447 28.37 3.15 15.81
CA LEU A 447 29.67 2.92 15.15
C LEU A 447 30.64 2.07 16.00
N SER A 448 30.19 1.51 17.12
CA SER A 448 31.05 0.77 18.06
C SER A 448 31.28 -0.70 17.67
N ASN A 449 30.64 -1.13 16.58
CA ASN A 449 30.62 -2.51 16.14
C ASN A 449 32.01 -3.01 15.66
N PRO A 450 32.50 -4.18 16.15
CA PRO A 450 33.80 -4.72 15.75
C PRO A 450 33.89 -5.00 14.25
N PHE A 451 35.08 -4.87 13.68
CA PHE A 451 35.36 -5.21 12.28
C PHE A 451 34.91 -6.65 11.97
N GLY A 452 34.17 -6.81 10.87
CA GLY A 452 33.62 -8.11 10.44
C GLY A 452 32.34 -8.55 11.16
N SER A 453 31.83 -7.78 12.12
CA SER A 453 30.51 -8.03 12.73
C SER A 453 29.36 -7.63 11.79
N GLU A 454 28.15 -8.09 12.12
CA GLU A 454 26.93 -7.73 11.39
C GLU A 454 26.62 -6.23 11.49
N GLY A 455 26.78 -5.64 12.69
CA GLY A 455 26.58 -4.20 12.90
C GLY A 455 27.57 -3.35 12.07
N TYR A 456 28.83 -3.79 12.00
CA TYR A 456 29.84 -3.16 11.15
C TYR A 456 29.46 -3.26 9.66
N ALA A 457 29.03 -4.43 9.19
CA ALA A 457 28.61 -4.63 7.81
C ALA A 457 27.40 -3.75 7.43
N LYS A 458 26.44 -3.56 8.34
CA LYS A 458 25.29 -2.66 8.15
C LYS A 458 25.74 -1.20 7.99
N GLU A 459 26.78 -0.76 8.70
CA GLU A 459 27.31 0.59 8.57
C GLU A 459 28.09 0.79 7.27
N GLU A 460 28.92 -0.18 6.87
CA GLU A 460 29.59 -0.18 5.56
C GLU A 460 28.56 -0.10 4.41
N LEU A 461 27.47 -0.86 4.48
CA LEU A 461 26.41 -0.80 3.47
C LEU A 461 25.76 0.59 3.39
N ARG A 462 25.62 1.29 4.51
CA ARG A 462 25.08 2.66 4.53
C ARG A 462 26.04 3.64 3.88
N ALA A 463 27.32 3.58 4.24
CA ALA A 463 28.35 4.42 3.65
C ALA A 463 28.47 4.20 2.14
N GLU A 464 28.41 2.93 1.69
CA GLU A 464 28.44 2.55 0.29
C GLU A 464 27.25 3.09 -0.50
N ILE A 465 26.03 2.94 0.03
CA ILE A 465 24.84 3.49 -0.63
C ILE A 465 24.90 5.03 -0.66
N ALA A 466 25.44 5.66 0.38
CA ALA A 466 25.58 7.11 0.43
C ALA A 466 26.60 7.62 -0.59
N SER A 467 27.79 7.01 -0.67
CA SER A 467 28.83 7.35 -1.63
C SER A 467 28.34 7.13 -3.06
N MET A 468 27.65 6.03 -3.32
CA MET A 468 27.00 5.72 -4.59
C MET A 468 26.01 6.83 -5.00
N ILE A 469 25.10 7.24 -4.12
CA ILE A 469 24.10 8.28 -4.42
C ILE A 469 24.78 9.64 -4.71
N LEU A 470 25.81 9.99 -3.93
CA LEU A 470 26.56 11.23 -4.13
C LEU A 470 27.40 11.18 -5.41
N GLY A 471 28.01 10.03 -5.71
CA GLY A 471 28.79 9.78 -6.91
C GLY A 471 27.97 9.93 -8.18
N ASP A 472 26.76 9.35 -8.21
CA ASP A 472 25.79 9.57 -9.29
C ASP A 472 25.44 11.06 -9.42
N GLU A 473 25.17 11.76 -8.32
CA GLU A 473 24.76 13.16 -8.40
C GLU A 473 25.86 14.08 -8.93
N LEU A 474 27.09 13.81 -8.55
CA LEU A 474 28.24 14.64 -8.91
C LEU A 474 28.86 14.23 -10.24
N GLY A 475 28.57 13.02 -10.73
CA GLY A 475 29.19 12.47 -11.94
C GLY A 475 30.62 12.00 -11.72
N ILE A 476 30.96 11.58 -10.50
CA ILE A 476 32.33 11.18 -10.08
C ILE A 476 32.62 9.70 -10.41
N GLY A 477 31.63 8.93 -10.85
CA GLY A 477 31.80 7.50 -11.02
C GLY A 477 31.51 6.72 -9.73
N HIS A 478 31.54 5.39 -9.83
CA HIS A 478 31.46 4.48 -8.69
C HIS A 478 32.31 3.24 -9.00
N ASP A 479 33.25 2.93 -8.11
CA ASP A 479 34.10 1.73 -8.22
C ASP A 479 33.77 0.76 -7.08
N PRO A 480 33.02 -0.32 -7.35
CA PRO A 480 32.62 -1.31 -6.35
C PRO A 480 33.79 -2.19 -5.87
N GLY A 481 34.95 -2.16 -6.56
CA GLY A 481 36.11 -3.00 -6.27
C GLY A 481 36.71 -2.78 -4.87
N GLN A 482 36.49 -1.62 -4.26
CA GLN A 482 36.99 -1.28 -2.92
C GLN A 482 36.21 -1.97 -1.78
N HIS A 483 35.03 -2.53 -2.06
CA HIS A 483 34.08 -2.99 -1.03
C HIS A 483 33.62 -4.46 -1.18
N VAL A 484 34.22 -5.20 -2.13
CA VAL A 484 33.94 -6.64 -2.37
C VAL A 484 34.13 -7.50 -1.11
N ALA A 485 35.05 -7.11 -0.23
CA ALA A 485 35.34 -7.81 1.02
C ALA A 485 34.14 -7.89 1.99
N TYR A 486 33.15 -7.00 1.84
CA TYR A 486 32.01 -6.89 2.76
C TYR A 486 30.75 -7.59 2.25
N VAL A 487 30.71 -8.01 0.98
CA VAL A 487 29.54 -8.63 0.34
C VAL A 487 29.03 -9.84 1.11
N GLY A 488 29.94 -10.71 1.58
CA GLY A 488 29.57 -11.88 2.39
C GLY A 488 28.90 -11.51 3.73
N SER A 489 29.36 -10.44 4.37
CA SER A 489 28.79 -9.95 5.62
C SER A 489 27.47 -9.19 5.40
N TRP A 490 27.31 -8.50 4.27
CA TRP A 490 26.03 -7.88 3.88
C TRP A 490 24.95 -8.92 3.62
N ILE A 491 25.27 -10.00 2.90
CA ILE A 491 24.33 -11.11 2.67
C ILE A 491 23.86 -11.67 4.02
N LYS A 492 24.79 -11.91 4.96
CA LYS A 492 24.45 -12.42 6.30
C LYS A 492 23.57 -11.47 7.12
N ALA A 493 23.72 -10.15 6.93
CA ALA A 493 22.93 -9.14 7.65
C ALA A 493 21.53 -8.89 7.05
N LEU A 494 21.31 -9.33 5.81
CA LEU A 494 20.06 -9.18 5.07
C LEU A 494 19.20 -10.46 5.09
N CYS A 495 19.82 -11.63 5.24
CA CYS A 495 19.18 -12.91 5.56
C CYS A 495 18.72 -12.94 7.02
#